data_AF-U7R242-F1
#
_entry.id   AF-U7R242-F1
#
_cell.length_a   1.000
_cell.length_b   1.000
_cell.length_c   1.000
_cell.angle_alpha   90.00
_cell.angle_beta   90.00
_cell.angle_gamma   90.00
#
_symmetry.space_group_name_H-M   'P 1'
#
loop_
_entity.id
_entity.type
_entity.pdbx_description
1 polymer ?
#
loop_
_entity_poly.entity_id
_entity_poly.type
_entity_poly.pdbx_seq_one_letter_code
_entity_poly.pdbx_strand_id
1 'polypeptide(L)'
;MAKNDFKAFATGENANTLSQEEYESLGFIEEGFKSGIARSEQLNKVWRQSSIIAAVIGKYIAEKTGEDVIDDGDLEKLVAQLDLALKQKITAEIPDASLTRKGISQLNNATNSDREDQAATPKAVNDVRKMAEGKLSSVADATLSQKGIVQLSSATDSANETLAATPRAVKGAYDFANTANVAAKNAHDEANRATDNTNSRLAKNQNGADIPNKSEFIKNLGLTETVQKANGAVPGSRKVNGKALTGDISLSAGDVGAISSNQLGEIANGGKFKNYLSTGF
;
A
#
# COMPACT_ATOMS: atom_id res chain seq x y z
N MET A 1 52.61 -9.65 -53.18
CA MET A 1 51.81 -10.90 -53.08
C MET A 1 52.78 -12.00 -52.73
N ALA A 2 52.40 -12.89 -51.82
CA ALA A 2 53.20 -14.06 -51.50
C ALA A 2 53.43 -14.93 -52.74
N LYS A 3 54.62 -15.49 -52.85
CA LYS A 3 55.06 -16.34 -53.97
C LYS A 3 54.69 -17.79 -53.69
N ASN A 4 54.18 -18.49 -54.69
CA ASN A 4 54.00 -19.94 -54.67
C ASN A 4 54.92 -20.59 -55.70
N ASP A 5 55.85 -21.43 -55.26
CA ASP A 5 56.81 -22.11 -56.13
C ASP A 5 56.26 -23.41 -56.72
N PHE A 6 55.19 -23.98 -56.17
CA PHE A 6 54.47 -25.11 -56.76
C PHE A 6 53.69 -24.66 -57.99
N LYS A 7 54.20 -24.99 -59.19
CA LYS A 7 53.59 -24.61 -60.47
C LYS A 7 52.77 -25.73 -61.07
N ALA A 8 51.62 -25.36 -61.65
CA ALA A 8 50.85 -26.28 -62.46
C ALA A 8 51.57 -26.55 -63.79
N PHE A 9 51.71 -27.83 -64.16
CA PHE A 9 52.37 -28.26 -65.38
C PHE A 9 51.36 -28.52 -66.51
N ALA A 10 51.75 -28.23 -67.76
CA ALA A 10 50.97 -28.54 -68.97
C ALA A 10 49.51 -27.99 -68.98
N THR A 11 49.31 -26.76 -68.49
CA THR A 11 47.99 -26.09 -68.44
C THR A 11 47.63 -25.29 -69.69
N GLY A 12 48.50 -25.24 -70.69
CA GLY A 12 48.25 -24.50 -71.93
C GLY A 12 47.20 -25.16 -72.81
N GLU A 13 46.53 -24.37 -73.65
CA GLU A 13 45.49 -24.82 -74.58
C GLU A 13 45.99 -25.91 -75.54
N ASN A 14 47.26 -25.84 -75.96
CA ASN A 14 47.91 -26.82 -76.84
C ASN A 14 48.84 -27.78 -76.08
N ALA A 15 48.59 -28.03 -74.79
CA ALA A 15 49.42 -28.93 -74.02
C ALA A 15 49.33 -30.37 -74.54
N ASN A 16 50.48 -31.00 -74.77
CA ASN A 16 50.58 -32.40 -75.18
C ASN A 16 50.11 -33.34 -74.05
N THR A 17 48.80 -33.53 -73.93
CA THR A 17 48.14 -34.29 -72.85
C THR A 17 46.92 -35.01 -73.40
N LEU A 18 46.61 -36.17 -72.83
CA LEU A 18 45.37 -36.88 -73.14
C LEU A 18 44.11 -36.12 -72.71
N SER A 19 43.01 -36.35 -73.44
CA SER A 19 41.67 -36.00 -72.97
C SER A 19 41.32 -36.79 -71.71
N GLN A 20 40.26 -36.39 -71.00
CA GLN A 20 39.85 -37.11 -69.79
C GLN A 20 39.34 -38.53 -70.13
N GLU A 21 38.55 -38.64 -71.20
CA GLU A 21 37.97 -39.90 -71.69
C GLU A 21 39.06 -40.89 -72.14
N GLU A 22 40.06 -40.44 -72.89
CA GLU A 22 41.19 -41.28 -73.29
C GLU A 22 42.05 -41.70 -72.08
N TYR A 23 42.24 -40.82 -71.10
CA TYR A 23 42.99 -41.15 -69.90
C TYR A 23 42.30 -42.23 -69.06
N GLU A 24 40.98 -42.10 -68.86
CA GLU A 24 40.16 -43.04 -68.08
C GLU A 24 39.97 -44.40 -68.76
N SER A 25 40.05 -44.45 -70.09
CA SER A 25 39.94 -45.70 -70.85
C SER A 25 41.25 -46.50 -70.92
N LEU A 26 42.37 -45.94 -70.44
CA LEU A 26 43.66 -46.63 -70.42
C LEU A 26 43.82 -47.44 -69.12
N GLY A 27 44.15 -48.72 -69.24
CA GLY A 27 44.27 -49.65 -68.10
C GLY A 27 45.42 -49.40 -67.12
N PHE A 28 46.18 -48.30 -67.26
CA PHE A 28 47.31 -47.97 -66.37
C PHE A 28 46.92 -47.14 -65.14
N ILE A 29 45.67 -46.67 -65.00
CA ILE A 29 45.26 -45.87 -63.82
C ILE A 29 45.38 -46.68 -62.53
N GLU A 30 45.00 -47.96 -62.56
CA GLU A 30 45.04 -48.83 -61.39
C GLU A 30 46.43 -49.45 -61.16
N GLU A 31 47.10 -49.87 -62.23
CA GLU A 31 48.34 -50.66 -62.13
C GLU A 31 49.62 -49.85 -62.41
N GLY A 32 49.49 -48.58 -62.81
CA GLY A 32 50.59 -47.74 -63.27
C GLY A 32 51.15 -48.18 -64.63
N PHE A 33 52.19 -47.48 -65.09
CA PHE A 33 52.93 -47.88 -66.29
C PHE A 33 53.78 -49.12 -65.99
N LYS A 34 53.48 -50.23 -66.66
CA LYS A 34 54.30 -51.47 -66.66
C LYS A 34 55.48 -51.34 -67.63
N SER A 35 56.29 -52.40 -67.74
CA SER A 35 57.42 -52.46 -68.67
C SER A 35 57.02 -52.09 -70.10
N GLY A 36 57.71 -51.09 -70.69
CA GLY A 36 57.40 -50.56 -72.02
C GLY A 36 57.73 -49.07 -72.14
N ILE A 37 57.25 -48.45 -73.22
CA ILE A 37 57.44 -47.01 -73.50
C ILE A 37 56.17 -46.27 -73.04
N ALA A 38 56.29 -45.39 -72.05
CA ALA A 38 55.24 -44.45 -71.67
C ALA A 38 55.26 -43.24 -72.62
N ARG A 39 54.14 -42.93 -73.27
CA ARG A 39 54.06 -41.79 -74.19
C ARG A 39 54.05 -40.49 -73.39
N SER A 40 54.65 -39.44 -73.96
CA SER A 40 54.75 -38.14 -73.29
C SER A 40 53.37 -37.55 -72.94
N GLU A 41 52.36 -37.74 -73.80
CA GLU A 41 50.98 -37.29 -73.54
C GLU A 41 50.33 -37.97 -72.33
N GLN A 42 50.70 -39.22 -72.07
CA GLN A 42 50.21 -40.02 -70.94
C GLN A 42 50.88 -39.56 -69.64
N LEU A 43 52.21 -39.38 -69.67
CA LEU A 43 52.98 -38.88 -68.52
C LEU A 43 52.59 -37.44 -68.18
N ASN A 44 52.45 -36.57 -69.18
CA ASN A 44 52.05 -35.18 -68.98
C ASN A 44 50.65 -35.08 -68.35
N LYS A 45 49.73 -36.01 -68.63
CA LYS A 45 48.41 -36.04 -67.99
C LYS A 45 48.52 -36.34 -66.49
N VAL A 46 49.33 -37.33 -66.11
CA VAL A 46 49.61 -37.67 -64.70
C VAL A 46 50.25 -36.48 -63.98
N TRP A 47 51.33 -35.92 -64.55
CA TRP A 47 52.04 -34.77 -63.98
C TRP A 47 51.16 -33.53 -63.90
N ARG A 48 50.28 -33.30 -64.88
CA ARG A 48 49.31 -32.20 -64.83
C ARG A 48 48.32 -32.38 -63.67
N GLN A 49 47.72 -33.56 -63.52
CA GLN A 49 46.75 -33.79 -62.43
C GLN A 49 47.39 -33.59 -61.05
N SER A 50 48.61 -34.09 -60.81
CA SER A 50 49.30 -33.91 -59.54
C SER A 50 49.76 -32.47 -59.30
N SER A 51 50.38 -31.84 -60.31
CA SER A 51 50.92 -30.48 -60.19
C SER A 51 49.83 -29.40 -60.06
N ILE A 52 48.64 -29.59 -60.65
CA ILE A 52 47.51 -28.66 -60.47
C ILE A 52 47.08 -28.66 -59.01
N ILE A 53 46.92 -29.82 -58.38
CA ILE A 53 46.52 -29.92 -56.96
C ILE A 53 47.59 -29.25 -56.08
N ALA A 54 48.87 -29.54 -56.31
CA ALA A 54 49.97 -28.91 -55.58
C ALA A 54 49.96 -27.37 -55.74
N ALA A 55 49.78 -26.86 -56.96
CA ALA A 55 49.72 -25.43 -57.23
C ALA A 55 48.50 -24.74 -56.61
N VAL A 56 47.35 -25.40 -56.58
CA VAL A 56 46.13 -24.88 -55.93
C VAL A 56 46.33 -24.80 -54.42
N ILE A 57 46.87 -25.84 -53.80
CA ILE A 57 47.16 -25.87 -52.36
C ILE A 57 48.21 -24.80 -52.02
N GLY A 58 49.34 -24.78 -52.73
CA GLY A 58 50.39 -23.78 -52.50
C GLY A 58 49.90 -22.35 -52.69
N LYS A 59 49.04 -22.10 -53.69
CA LYS A 59 48.39 -20.79 -53.88
C LYS A 59 47.47 -20.45 -52.70
N TYR A 60 46.63 -21.39 -52.24
CA TYR A 60 45.76 -21.18 -51.10
C TYR A 60 46.55 -20.84 -49.83
N ILE A 61 47.63 -21.58 -49.57
CA ILE A 61 48.52 -21.32 -48.43
C ILE A 61 49.11 -19.91 -48.53
N ALA A 62 49.70 -19.55 -49.67
CA ALA A 62 50.30 -18.24 -49.89
C ALA A 62 49.28 -17.09 -49.72
N GLU A 63 48.07 -17.25 -50.27
CA GLU A 63 47.01 -16.24 -50.17
C GLU A 63 46.46 -16.05 -48.76
N LYS A 64 46.35 -17.14 -47.97
CA LYS A 64 45.82 -17.06 -46.61
C LYS A 64 46.86 -16.61 -45.61
N THR A 65 48.03 -17.24 -45.62
CA THR A 65 49.11 -16.92 -44.67
C THR A 65 49.78 -15.58 -44.98
N GLY A 66 49.83 -15.17 -46.25
CA GLY A 66 50.62 -14.03 -46.70
C GLY A 66 52.13 -14.33 -46.80
N GLU A 67 52.52 -15.60 -46.63
CA GLU A 67 53.91 -16.05 -46.68
C GLU A 67 54.23 -16.78 -47.98
N ASP A 68 55.50 -16.71 -48.40
CA ASP A 68 55.98 -17.47 -49.54
C ASP A 68 55.95 -18.98 -49.26
N VAL A 69 55.46 -19.73 -50.24
CA VAL A 69 55.39 -21.19 -50.25
C VAL A 69 56.46 -21.70 -51.20
N ILE A 70 57.57 -22.15 -50.63
CA ILE A 70 58.82 -22.47 -51.34
C ILE A 70 58.91 -23.99 -51.53
N ASP A 71 59.37 -24.43 -52.71
CA ASP A 71 59.66 -25.84 -53.02
C ASP A 71 61.12 -26.18 -52.66
N ASP A 72 61.42 -26.24 -51.36
CA ASP A 72 62.76 -26.54 -50.81
C ASP A 72 62.84 -27.92 -50.13
N GLY A 73 61.74 -28.68 -50.14
CA GLY A 73 61.63 -29.99 -49.50
C GLY A 73 61.31 -29.94 -48.00
N ASP A 74 61.09 -28.76 -47.41
CA ASP A 74 60.70 -28.62 -46.00
C ASP A 74 59.21 -28.93 -45.80
N LEU A 75 58.92 -30.22 -45.58
CA LEU A 75 57.56 -30.70 -45.36
C LEU A 75 56.94 -30.17 -44.06
N GLU A 76 57.74 -29.99 -43.00
CA GLU A 76 57.22 -29.53 -41.70
C GLU A 76 56.72 -28.09 -41.81
N LYS A 77 57.50 -27.23 -42.47
CA LYS A 77 57.10 -25.86 -42.76
C LYS A 77 55.87 -25.80 -43.65
N LEU A 78 55.82 -26.58 -44.73
CA LEU A 78 54.67 -26.58 -45.64
C LEU A 78 53.38 -27.01 -44.92
N VAL A 79 53.45 -28.03 -44.06
CA VAL A 79 52.32 -28.47 -43.24
C VAL A 79 51.90 -27.39 -42.24
N ALA A 80 52.85 -26.76 -41.55
CA ALA A 80 52.56 -25.68 -40.61
C ALA A 80 51.88 -24.48 -41.30
N GLN A 81 52.32 -24.14 -42.51
CA GLN A 81 51.71 -23.08 -43.32
C GLN A 81 50.30 -23.46 -43.77
N LEU A 82 50.05 -24.72 -44.14
CA LEU A 82 48.71 -25.21 -44.45
C LEU A 82 47.77 -25.14 -43.25
N ASP A 83 48.22 -25.57 -42.07
CA ASP A 83 47.45 -25.48 -40.83
C ASP A 83 47.11 -24.02 -40.49
N LEU A 84 48.05 -23.10 -40.68
CA LEU A 84 47.82 -21.68 -40.46
C LEU A 84 46.79 -21.12 -41.44
N ALA A 85 46.90 -21.44 -42.73
CA ALA A 85 45.96 -21.04 -43.76
C ALA A 85 44.52 -21.49 -43.43
N LEU A 86 44.38 -22.74 -42.99
CA LEU A 86 43.09 -23.30 -42.56
C LEU A 86 42.55 -22.63 -41.30
N LYS A 87 43.38 -22.42 -40.27
CA LYS A 87 42.98 -21.70 -39.05
C LYS A 87 42.50 -20.29 -39.34
N GLN A 88 43.22 -19.54 -40.17
CA GLN A 88 42.83 -18.19 -40.56
C GLN A 88 41.49 -18.17 -41.33
N LYS A 89 41.28 -19.15 -42.21
CA LYS A 89 40.00 -19.30 -42.93
C LYS A 89 38.84 -19.57 -41.97
N ILE A 90 39.02 -20.48 -41.01
CA ILE A 90 38.00 -20.83 -40.01
C ILE A 90 37.68 -19.62 -39.12
N THR A 91 38.68 -18.92 -38.58
CA THR A 91 38.48 -17.75 -37.73
C THR A 91 37.77 -16.61 -38.47
N ALA A 92 38.04 -16.43 -39.76
CA ALA A 92 37.38 -15.41 -40.56
C ALA A 92 35.89 -15.72 -40.82
N GLU A 93 35.53 -17.01 -40.98
CA GLU A 93 34.14 -17.42 -41.23
C GLU A 93 33.32 -17.66 -39.96
N ILE A 94 33.98 -18.00 -38.85
CA ILE A 94 33.37 -18.26 -37.55
C ILE A 94 33.97 -17.29 -36.52
N PRO A 95 33.56 -16.01 -36.56
CA PRO A 95 34.06 -15.01 -35.62
C PRO A 95 33.47 -15.23 -34.22
N ASP A 96 33.96 -14.47 -33.26
CA ASP A 96 33.32 -14.36 -31.94
C ASP A 96 31.92 -13.73 -32.08
N ALA A 97 31.00 -14.28 -31.29
CA ALA A 97 29.62 -13.81 -31.19
C ALA A 97 29.57 -12.40 -30.60
N SER A 98 28.59 -11.62 -31.05
CA SER A 98 28.24 -10.33 -30.47
C SER A 98 26.73 -10.12 -30.57
N LEU A 99 26.23 -9.00 -30.04
CA LEU A 99 24.81 -8.66 -30.11
C LEU A 99 24.26 -8.50 -31.54
N THR A 100 25.13 -8.30 -32.53
CA THR A 100 24.74 -8.06 -33.95
C THR A 100 25.34 -9.07 -34.93
N ARG A 101 26.29 -9.91 -34.49
CA ARG A 101 26.99 -10.89 -35.32
C ARG A 101 26.96 -12.26 -34.67
N LYS A 102 26.45 -13.25 -35.39
CA LYS A 102 26.52 -14.67 -34.98
C LYS A 102 27.98 -15.11 -34.91
N GLY A 103 28.28 -16.01 -33.97
CA GLY A 103 29.63 -16.50 -33.74
C GLY A 103 29.71 -17.52 -32.61
N ILE A 104 30.93 -17.82 -32.19
CA ILE A 104 31.19 -18.66 -31.00
C ILE A 104 31.29 -17.78 -29.74
N SER A 105 30.90 -18.32 -28.58
CA SER A 105 31.04 -17.66 -27.28
C SER A 105 31.48 -18.66 -26.23
N GLN A 106 32.36 -18.24 -25.34
CA GLN A 106 32.83 -19.06 -24.22
C GLN A 106 31.75 -19.14 -23.14
N LEU A 107 31.55 -20.33 -22.56
CA LEU A 107 30.62 -20.54 -21.46
C LEU A 107 31.23 -20.12 -20.12
N ASN A 108 30.43 -19.50 -19.25
CA ASN A 108 30.84 -19.09 -17.91
C ASN A 108 29.85 -19.56 -16.83
N ASN A 109 30.39 -20.06 -15.71
CA ASN A 109 29.67 -20.53 -14.53
C ASN A 109 29.61 -19.51 -13.38
N ALA A 110 30.29 -18.37 -13.49
CA ALA A 110 30.31 -17.33 -12.48
C ALA A 110 28.93 -16.67 -12.33
N THR A 111 28.54 -16.35 -11.10
CA THR A 111 27.28 -15.67 -10.78
C THR A 111 27.43 -14.16 -10.59
N ASN A 112 28.64 -13.63 -10.83
CA ASN A 112 29.03 -12.24 -10.61
C ASN A 112 29.92 -11.68 -11.72
N SER A 113 29.95 -12.32 -12.90
CA SER A 113 30.71 -11.83 -14.05
C SER A 113 30.02 -10.62 -14.68
N ASP A 114 30.81 -9.62 -15.05
CA ASP A 114 30.42 -8.42 -15.81
C ASP A 114 30.80 -8.51 -17.29
N ARG A 115 31.49 -9.59 -17.70
CA ARG A 115 31.85 -9.85 -19.10
C ARG A 115 30.62 -10.02 -19.98
N GLU A 116 30.62 -9.32 -21.11
CA GLU A 116 29.55 -9.37 -22.12
C GLU A 116 29.85 -10.32 -23.29
N ASP A 117 31.05 -10.92 -23.33
CA ASP A 117 31.51 -11.80 -24.41
C ASP A 117 31.35 -13.32 -24.10
N GLN A 118 30.74 -13.63 -22.96
CA GLN A 118 30.56 -14.99 -22.46
C GLN A 118 29.09 -15.32 -22.23
N ALA A 119 28.70 -16.56 -22.50
CA ALA A 119 27.34 -17.05 -22.25
C ALA A 119 27.23 -17.73 -20.88
N ALA A 120 26.18 -17.40 -20.12
CA ALA A 120 25.89 -18.05 -18.85
C ALA A 120 25.45 -19.51 -19.07
N THR A 121 25.93 -20.42 -18.22
CA THR A 121 25.45 -21.81 -18.23
C THR A 121 24.16 -21.97 -17.42
N PRO A 122 23.41 -23.07 -17.63
CA PRO A 122 22.29 -23.43 -16.75
C PRO A 122 22.69 -23.56 -15.28
N LYS A 123 23.94 -23.94 -14.99
CA LYS A 123 24.47 -23.99 -13.62
C LYS A 123 24.55 -22.60 -13.00
N ALA A 124 25.11 -21.62 -13.69
CA ALA A 124 25.17 -20.24 -13.20
C ALA A 124 23.77 -19.69 -12.90
N VAL A 125 22.83 -19.89 -13.82
CA VAL A 125 21.43 -19.47 -13.66
C VAL A 125 20.77 -20.15 -12.46
N ASN A 126 21.00 -21.46 -12.29
CA ASN A 126 20.46 -22.21 -11.18
C ASN A 126 21.06 -21.79 -9.83
N ASP A 127 22.35 -21.48 -9.79
CA ASP A 127 23.02 -21.01 -8.58
C ASP A 127 22.51 -19.60 -8.20
N VAL A 128 22.30 -18.69 -9.17
CA VAL A 128 21.62 -17.40 -8.93
C VAL A 128 20.19 -17.60 -8.39
N ARG A 129 19.41 -18.53 -8.96
CA ARG A 129 18.07 -18.88 -8.47
C ARG A 129 18.11 -19.34 -7.01
N LYS A 130 19.03 -20.24 -6.66
CA LYS A 130 19.21 -20.70 -5.26
C LYS A 130 19.60 -19.55 -4.33
N MET A 131 20.47 -18.65 -4.77
CA MET A 131 20.83 -17.46 -3.99
C MET A 131 19.61 -16.55 -3.77
N ALA A 132 18.77 -16.36 -4.77
CA ALA A 132 17.53 -15.59 -4.65
C ALA A 132 16.53 -16.27 -3.70
N GLU A 133 16.34 -17.58 -3.80
CA GLU A 133 15.52 -18.37 -2.88
C GLU A 133 16.02 -18.30 -1.43
N GLY A 134 17.35 -18.38 -1.24
CA GLY A 134 17.99 -18.20 0.06
C GLY A 134 17.78 -16.81 0.64
N LYS A 135 17.83 -15.75 -0.18
CA LYS A 135 17.52 -14.37 0.25
C LYS A 135 16.04 -14.17 0.58
N LEU A 136 15.14 -14.80 -0.16
CA LEU A 136 13.71 -14.68 0.08
C LEU A 136 13.31 -15.44 1.35
N SER A 137 13.84 -16.65 1.54
CA SER A 137 13.59 -17.46 2.74
C SER A 137 14.24 -16.90 4.01
N SER A 138 15.24 -16.03 3.90
CA SER A 138 15.84 -15.34 5.05
C SER A 138 15.11 -14.05 5.44
N VAL A 139 14.08 -13.63 4.70
CA VAL A 139 13.20 -12.55 5.14
C VAL A 139 12.33 -13.08 6.27
N ALA A 140 12.69 -12.70 7.50
CA ALA A 140 11.91 -13.03 8.68
C ALA A 140 10.61 -12.20 8.75
N ASP A 141 9.74 -12.58 9.68
CA ASP A 141 8.55 -11.81 10.02
C ASP A 141 8.92 -10.42 10.53
N ALA A 142 8.09 -9.43 10.20
CA ALA A 142 8.30 -8.06 10.66
C ALA A 142 8.01 -7.95 12.16
N THR A 143 8.76 -7.08 12.82
CA THR A 143 8.53 -6.68 14.21
C THR A 143 8.60 -5.15 14.32
N LEU A 144 8.38 -4.61 15.51
CA LEU A 144 8.49 -3.18 15.74
C LEU A 144 9.91 -2.62 15.55
N SER A 145 10.93 -3.48 15.61
CA SER A 145 12.34 -3.10 15.46
C SER A 145 13.02 -3.72 14.23
N GLN A 146 12.42 -4.72 13.60
CA GLN A 146 12.97 -5.45 12.46
C GLN A 146 12.01 -5.40 11.27
N LYS A 147 12.52 -4.96 10.12
CA LYS A 147 11.76 -5.04 8.86
C LYS A 147 11.60 -6.51 8.45
N GLY A 148 10.42 -6.85 7.92
CA GLY A 148 10.10 -8.21 7.51
C GLY A 148 8.76 -8.30 6.77
N ILE A 149 8.23 -9.51 6.63
CA ILE A 149 6.90 -9.77 6.08
C ILE A 149 5.82 -9.82 7.18
N VAL A 150 4.58 -9.45 6.87
CA VAL A 150 3.43 -9.54 7.80
C VAL A 150 2.26 -10.24 7.11
N GLN A 151 1.50 -11.02 7.87
CA GLN A 151 0.23 -11.55 7.39
C GLN A 151 -0.90 -10.56 7.71
N LEU A 152 -1.83 -10.38 6.78
CA LEU A 152 -2.95 -9.46 6.98
C LEU A 152 -4.11 -10.13 7.72
N SER A 153 -4.73 -9.40 8.65
CA SER A 153 -5.95 -9.81 9.35
C SER A 153 -7.05 -8.78 9.18
N SER A 154 -8.27 -9.28 9.04
CA SER A 154 -9.48 -8.45 8.95
C SER A 154 -10.38 -8.56 10.18
N ALA A 155 -9.90 -9.14 11.27
CA ALA A 155 -10.60 -9.13 12.56
C ALA A 155 -10.49 -7.74 13.21
N THR A 156 -11.56 -7.28 13.85
CA THR A 156 -11.64 -5.97 14.53
C THR A 156 -11.20 -6.04 16.00
N ASP A 157 -10.96 -7.24 16.51
CA ASP A 157 -10.73 -7.57 17.91
C ASP A 157 -9.50 -8.50 18.09
N SER A 158 -8.63 -8.58 17.07
CA SER A 158 -7.45 -9.44 17.15
C SER A 158 -6.44 -8.90 18.15
N ALA A 159 -5.99 -9.77 19.06
CA ALA A 159 -4.87 -9.49 19.95
C ALA A 159 -3.50 -9.88 19.36
N ASN A 160 -3.45 -10.32 18.09
CA ASN A 160 -2.21 -10.79 17.49
C ASN A 160 -1.38 -9.61 16.97
N GLU A 161 -0.21 -9.42 17.57
CA GLU A 161 0.73 -8.35 17.23
C GLU A 161 1.58 -8.64 15.98
N THR A 162 1.56 -9.88 15.46
CA THR A 162 2.29 -10.24 14.23
C THR A 162 1.47 -10.06 12.96
N LEU A 163 0.18 -9.70 13.09
CA LEU A 163 -0.73 -9.50 11.96
C LEU A 163 -0.99 -8.02 11.73
N ALA A 164 -0.92 -7.56 10.49
CA ALA A 164 -1.30 -6.20 10.14
C ALA A 164 -2.80 -6.10 9.85
N ALA A 165 -3.44 -5.04 10.36
CA ALA A 165 -4.85 -4.78 10.13
C ALA A 165 -5.12 -4.38 8.67
N THR A 166 -6.18 -4.92 8.06
CA THR A 166 -6.66 -4.45 6.75
C THR A 166 -7.53 -3.19 6.90
N PRO A 167 -7.71 -2.41 5.80
CA PRO A 167 -8.68 -1.30 5.80
C PRO A 167 -10.10 -1.73 6.21
N ARG A 168 -10.47 -3.01 5.98
CA ARG A 168 -11.76 -3.56 6.40
C ARG A 168 -11.88 -3.66 7.92
N ALA A 169 -10.84 -4.13 8.62
CA ALA A 169 -10.82 -4.15 10.09
C ALA A 169 -10.88 -2.73 10.67
N VAL A 170 -10.07 -1.81 10.13
CA VAL A 170 -10.05 -0.42 10.59
C VAL A 170 -11.42 0.25 10.39
N LYS A 171 -12.05 0.04 9.23
CA LYS A 171 -13.40 0.55 8.96
C LYS A 171 -14.43 -0.05 9.92
N GLY A 172 -14.39 -1.35 10.17
CA GLY A 172 -15.30 -2.01 11.11
C GLY A 172 -15.20 -1.45 12.53
N ALA A 173 -13.99 -1.25 13.03
CA ALA A 173 -13.76 -0.63 14.35
C ALA A 173 -14.24 0.84 14.39
N TYR A 174 -13.99 1.60 13.31
CA TYR A 174 -14.46 2.98 13.20
C TYR A 174 -15.99 3.08 13.17
N ASP A 175 -16.67 2.24 12.38
CA ASP A 175 -18.13 2.22 12.30
C ASP A 175 -18.74 1.88 13.68
N PHE A 176 -18.18 0.89 14.39
CA PHE A 176 -18.61 0.53 15.74
C PHE A 176 -18.45 1.71 16.73
N ALA A 177 -17.30 2.39 16.71
CA ALA A 177 -17.06 3.56 17.54
C ALA A 177 -18.03 4.71 17.23
N ASN A 178 -18.33 4.92 15.94
CA ASN A 178 -19.29 5.94 15.52
C ASN A 178 -20.72 5.62 16.01
N THR A 179 -21.14 4.36 15.95
CA THR A 179 -22.44 3.93 16.52
C THR A 179 -22.51 4.20 18.02
N ALA A 180 -21.46 3.88 18.78
CA ALA A 180 -21.41 4.15 20.22
C ALA A 180 -21.49 5.66 20.53
N ASN A 181 -20.82 6.50 19.74
CA ASN A 181 -20.87 7.96 19.88
C ASN A 181 -22.28 8.52 19.62
N VAL A 182 -22.98 8.02 18.60
CA VAL A 182 -24.38 8.41 18.32
C VAL A 182 -25.29 8.01 19.48
N ALA A 183 -25.13 6.80 20.02
CA ALA A 183 -25.92 6.35 21.17
C ALA A 183 -25.69 7.23 22.41
N ALA A 184 -24.45 7.61 22.69
CA ALA A 184 -24.10 8.51 23.79
C ALA A 184 -24.73 9.90 23.63
N LYS A 185 -24.70 10.48 22.42
CA LYS A 185 -25.36 11.76 22.12
C LYS A 185 -26.86 11.70 22.35
N ASN A 186 -27.52 10.64 21.86
CA ASN A 186 -28.95 10.47 22.05
C ASN A 186 -29.33 10.39 23.54
N ALA A 187 -28.53 9.66 24.34
CA ALA A 187 -28.74 9.57 25.78
C ALA A 187 -28.56 10.92 26.48
N HIS A 188 -27.56 11.70 26.07
CA HIS A 188 -27.35 13.05 26.59
C HIS A 188 -28.51 13.99 26.25
N ASP A 189 -28.97 13.98 25.00
CA ASP A 189 -30.11 14.78 24.58
C ASP A 189 -31.38 14.40 25.34
N GLU A 190 -31.60 13.11 25.60
CA GLU A 190 -32.75 12.65 26.38
C GLU A 190 -32.67 13.10 27.84
N ALA A 191 -31.47 13.08 28.43
CA ALA A 191 -31.26 13.60 29.78
C ALA A 191 -31.54 15.11 29.86
N ASN A 192 -31.14 15.87 28.85
CA ASN A 192 -31.44 17.30 28.76
C ASN A 192 -32.96 17.53 28.63
N ARG A 193 -33.65 16.78 27.76
CA ARG A 193 -35.13 16.85 27.65
C ARG A 193 -35.83 16.55 28.96
N ALA A 194 -35.38 15.53 29.70
CA ALA A 194 -35.93 15.19 31.00
C ALA A 194 -35.69 16.31 32.04
N THR A 195 -34.52 16.94 31.99
CA THR A 195 -34.17 18.08 32.84
C THR A 195 -35.06 19.28 32.54
N ASP A 196 -35.23 19.62 31.26
CA ASP A 196 -36.09 20.73 30.81
C ASP A 196 -37.56 20.49 31.17
N ASN A 197 -38.05 19.25 31.02
CA ASN A 197 -39.40 18.88 31.44
C ASN A 197 -39.58 19.07 32.96
N THR A 198 -38.62 18.61 33.76
CA THR A 198 -38.64 18.74 35.21
C THR A 198 -38.62 20.20 35.63
N ASN A 199 -37.74 21.01 35.05
CA ASN A 199 -37.66 22.44 35.30
C ASN A 199 -38.97 23.15 34.96
N SER A 200 -39.62 22.75 33.84
CA SER A 200 -40.92 23.31 33.44
C SER A 200 -42.03 22.94 34.43
N ARG A 201 -42.10 21.68 34.89
CA ARG A 201 -43.14 21.22 35.85
C ARG A 201 -42.94 21.72 37.28
N LEU A 202 -41.72 22.07 37.66
CA LEU A 202 -41.38 22.60 38.98
C LEU A 202 -41.26 24.13 39.02
N ALA A 203 -41.59 24.82 37.91
CA ALA A 203 -41.50 26.27 37.81
C ALA A 203 -42.45 26.95 38.82
N LYS A 204 -41.90 27.46 39.93
CA LYS A 204 -42.68 28.04 41.04
C LYS A 204 -43.58 29.21 40.65
N ASN A 205 -43.18 29.96 39.62
CA ASN A 205 -43.96 31.04 39.04
C ASN A 205 -45.16 30.54 38.20
N GLN A 206 -45.23 29.25 37.86
CA GLN A 206 -46.35 28.61 37.16
C GLN A 206 -47.26 27.79 38.09
N ASN A 207 -46.85 27.50 39.33
CA ASN A 207 -47.62 26.70 40.29
C ASN A 207 -49.04 27.26 40.50
N GLY A 208 -50.03 26.66 39.86
CA GLY A 208 -51.44 27.03 39.97
C GLY A 208 -51.92 28.07 38.94
N ALA A 209 -51.03 28.63 38.12
CA ALA A 209 -51.38 29.52 37.01
C ALA A 209 -51.83 28.73 35.77
N ASP A 210 -51.24 27.55 35.58
CA ASP A 210 -51.47 26.61 34.48
C ASP A 210 -52.71 25.72 34.66
N ILE A 211 -53.33 25.69 35.85
CA ILE A 211 -54.51 24.87 36.13
C ILE A 211 -55.71 25.40 35.29
N PRO A 212 -56.20 24.64 34.28
CA PRO A 212 -57.21 25.15 33.36
C PRO A 212 -58.56 25.43 34.04
N ASN A 213 -58.93 24.60 35.02
CA ASN A 213 -60.12 24.79 35.84
C ASN A 213 -59.76 24.61 37.32
N LYS A 214 -59.45 25.73 37.98
CA LYS A 214 -59.07 25.74 39.40
C LYS A 214 -60.17 25.20 40.32
N SER A 215 -61.44 25.42 39.96
CA SER A 215 -62.57 24.93 40.75
C SER A 215 -62.65 23.40 40.74
N GLU A 216 -62.53 22.78 39.56
CA GLU A 216 -62.53 21.30 39.46
C GLU A 216 -61.27 20.70 40.11
N PHE A 217 -60.12 21.37 40.01
CA PHE A 217 -58.91 20.95 40.70
C PHE A 217 -59.08 20.94 42.24
N ILE A 218 -59.63 22.01 42.82
CA ILE A 218 -59.94 22.10 44.26
C ILE A 218 -60.92 20.99 44.68
N LYS A 219 -61.92 20.71 43.85
CA LYS A 219 -62.90 19.63 44.07
C LYS A 219 -62.25 18.24 44.03
N ASN A 220 -61.38 17.98 43.07
CA ASN A 220 -60.67 16.71 42.96
C ASN A 220 -59.68 16.46 44.11
N LEU A 221 -59.11 17.53 44.67
CA LEU A 221 -58.32 17.45 45.90
C LEU A 221 -59.17 17.24 47.18
N GLY A 222 -60.50 17.27 47.08
CA GLY A 222 -61.39 17.17 48.24
C GLY A 222 -61.39 18.42 49.14
N LEU A 223 -60.88 19.55 48.64
CA LEU A 223 -60.74 20.78 49.43
C LEU A 223 -61.94 21.73 49.33
N THR A 224 -62.98 21.36 48.58
CA THR A 224 -64.16 22.21 48.38
C THR A 224 -64.79 22.65 49.70
N GLU A 225 -65.03 21.70 50.62
CA GLU A 225 -65.60 22.03 51.94
C GLU A 225 -64.66 22.90 52.77
N THR A 226 -63.35 22.64 52.71
CA THR A 226 -62.35 23.42 53.44
C THR A 226 -62.32 24.88 52.94
N VAL A 227 -62.34 25.09 51.62
CA VAL A 227 -62.41 26.44 51.02
C VAL A 227 -63.70 27.15 51.41
N GLN A 228 -64.84 26.44 51.38
CA GLN A 228 -66.13 27.00 51.80
C GLN A 228 -66.14 27.38 53.28
N LYS A 229 -65.62 26.52 54.16
CA LYS A 229 -65.47 26.80 55.59
C LYS A 229 -64.54 27.99 55.84
N ALA A 230 -63.45 28.10 55.09
CA ALA A 230 -62.52 29.23 55.18
C ALA A 230 -63.15 30.56 54.76
N ASN A 231 -63.92 30.59 53.65
CA ASN A 231 -64.65 31.78 53.22
C ASN A 231 -65.64 32.30 54.28
N GLY A 232 -66.17 31.40 55.13
CA GLY A 232 -67.08 31.75 56.23
C GLY A 232 -66.42 31.89 57.61
N ALA A 233 -65.09 31.75 57.72
CA ALA A 233 -64.41 31.67 59.02
C ALA A 233 -64.49 32.97 59.82
N VAL A 234 -64.60 34.13 59.14
CA VAL A 234 -64.83 35.43 59.77
C VAL A 234 -66.16 36.00 59.30
N PRO A 235 -67.25 35.79 60.05
CA PRO A 235 -68.54 36.39 59.71
C PRO A 235 -68.45 37.91 59.79
N GLY A 236 -68.77 38.61 58.69
CA GLY A 236 -68.77 40.08 58.63
C GLY A 236 -69.76 40.76 59.59
N SER A 237 -70.63 39.98 60.23
CA SER A 237 -71.55 40.42 61.28
C SER A 237 -70.94 40.41 62.69
N ARG A 238 -69.75 39.83 62.90
CA ARG A 238 -69.09 39.91 64.20
C ARG A 238 -68.71 41.36 64.48
N LYS A 239 -69.07 41.82 65.67
CA LYS A 239 -68.75 43.15 66.15
C LYS A 239 -67.81 43.05 67.34
N VAL A 240 -66.82 43.93 67.39
CA VAL A 240 -66.12 44.25 68.63
C VAL A 240 -66.67 45.60 69.08
N ASN A 241 -67.36 45.61 70.21
CA ASN A 241 -67.86 46.84 70.82
C ASN A 241 -68.70 47.71 69.85
N GLY A 242 -69.65 47.06 69.15
CA GLY A 242 -70.56 47.72 68.20
C GLY A 242 -70.01 47.96 66.79
N LYS A 243 -68.69 47.89 66.57
CA LYS A 243 -68.04 48.10 65.26
C LYS A 243 -67.88 46.78 64.51
N ALA A 244 -68.18 46.76 63.21
CA ALA A 244 -68.06 45.56 62.38
C ALA A 244 -66.58 45.19 62.12
N LEU A 245 -66.27 43.89 62.15
CA LEU A 245 -64.94 43.33 61.82
C LEU A 245 -64.73 43.19 60.29
N THR A 246 -65.01 44.24 59.53
CA THR A 246 -64.84 44.26 58.06
C THR A 246 -63.46 44.75 57.62
N GLY A 247 -62.60 45.11 58.58
CA GLY A 247 -61.23 45.58 58.41
C GLY A 247 -60.57 45.80 59.77
N ASP A 248 -59.42 46.47 59.80
CA ASP A 248 -58.74 46.82 61.05
C ASP A 248 -59.64 47.67 61.97
N ILE A 249 -59.73 47.30 63.25
CA ILE A 249 -60.52 48.06 64.23
C ILE A 249 -59.60 49.02 64.98
N SER A 250 -59.70 50.30 64.64
CA SER A 250 -59.16 51.39 65.45
C SER A 250 -60.15 51.75 66.56
N LEU A 251 -59.77 51.52 67.81
CA LEU A 251 -60.55 51.90 68.99
C LEU A 251 -60.00 53.21 69.57
N SER A 252 -60.86 54.20 69.77
CA SER A 252 -60.56 55.36 70.60
C SER A 252 -60.99 55.12 72.05
N ALA A 253 -60.50 55.94 72.98
CA ALA A 253 -60.94 55.87 74.39
C ALA A 253 -62.48 55.95 74.49
N GLY A 254 -63.10 56.83 73.70
CA GLY A 254 -64.55 56.99 73.65
C GLY A 254 -65.30 55.74 73.17
N ASP A 255 -64.71 54.95 72.27
CA ASP A 255 -65.37 53.73 71.79
C ASP A 255 -65.51 52.71 72.94
N VAL A 256 -64.49 52.51 73.78
CA VAL A 256 -64.49 51.50 74.86
C VAL A 256 -65.00 52.02 76.22
N GLY A 257 -65.62 53.20 76.26
CA GLY A 257 -66.07 53.83 77.51
C GLY A 257 -64.92 54.25 78.44
N ALA A 258 -63.69 54.34 77.91
CA ALA A 258 -62.56 54.90 78.61
C ALA A 258 -62.58 56.43 78.49
N ILE A 259 -62.26 57.15 79.55
CA ILE A 259 -62.15 58.60 79.49
C ILE A 259 -60.87 58.92 78.71
N SER A 260 -60.96 59.77 77.69
CA SER A 260 -59.78 60.22 76.95
C SER A 260 -58.83 60.96 77.90
N SER A 261 -57.50 60.81 77.72
CA SER A 261 -56.49 61.51 78.53
C SER A 261 -56.74 63.02 78.60
N ASN A 262 -57.36 63.59 77.55
CA ASN A 262 -57.67 65.01 77.43
C ASN A 262 -58.87 65.44 78.30
N GLN A 263 -59.75 64.50 78.68
CA GLN A 263 -60.91 64.74 79.55
C GLN A 263 -60.62 64.48 81.04
N LEU A 264 -59.48 63.84 81.36
CA LEU A 264 -59.10 63.56 82.75
C LEU A 264 -58.35 64.70 83.44
N GLY A 265 -57.92 65.74 82.70
CA GLY A 265 -56.91 66.66 83.23
C GLY A 265 -55.63 65.92 83.62
N GLU A 266 -54.57 66.63 83.98
CA GLU A 266 -53.35 65.96 84.46
C GLU A 266 -53.64 65.13 85.72
N ILE A 267 -53.60 63.80 85.63
CA ILE A 267 -53.67 62.92 86.79
C ILE A 267 -52.30 62.95 87.47
N ALA A 268 -52.10 63.91 88.37
CA ALA A 268 -51.02 63.84 89.33
C ALA A 268 -51.23 62.64 90.27
N ASN A 269 -50.17 61.83 90.43
CA ASN A 269 -50.13 60.60 91.22
C ASN A 269 -50.92 60.69 92.54
N GLY A 270 -52.08 60.02 92.60
CA GLY A 270 -52.78 59.72 93.87
C GLY A 270 -54.02 60.56 94.23
N GLY A 271 -54.51 61.46 93.37
CA GLY A 271 -55.79 62.15 93.60
C GLY A 271 -57.02 61.30 93.27
N LYS A 272 -57.97 61.12 94.20
CA LYS A 272 -59.29 60.49 93.95
C LYS A 272 -60.25 61.48 93.26
N PHE A 273 -60.96 61.04 92.23
CA PHE A 273 -62.03 61.82 91.56
C PHE A 273 -63.08 62.32 92.57
N LYS A 274 -63.29 63.64 92.67
CA LYS A 274 -64.36 64.25 93.47
C LYS A 274 -65.44 64.84 92.56
N ASN A 275 -66.67 64.31 92.71
CA ASN A 275 -67.98 64.87 92.34
C ASN A 275 -68.22 65.29 90.87
N TYR A 276 -68.90 64.41 90.12
CA TYR A 276 -69.78 64.79 89.00
C TYR A 276 -71.13 64.07 89.12
N LEU A 277 -71.96 64.50 90.06
CA LEU A 277 -73.41 64.31 90.05
C LEU A 277 -74.03 65.53 90.75
N SER A 278 -74.47 66.53 89.99
CA SER A 278 -75.04 67.79 90.50
C SER A 278 -76.44 68.11 89.97
N THR A 279 -77.11 67.19 89.26
CA THR A 279 -78.57 67.22 89.02
C THR A 279 -79.03 65.82 88.61
N GLY A 280 -79.91 65.17 89.40
CA GLY A 280 -80.59 63.91 89.03
C GLY A 280 -81.64 64.14 87.92
N PHE A 281 -82.13 63.16 87.16
CA PHE A 281 -81.97 61.69 87.12
C PHE A 281 -81.23 61.26 85.85
#